data_AF-A0A2G0QGM1-F1
#
_entry.id   AF-A0A2G0QGM1-F1
#
_cell.length_a   1.000
_cell.length_b   1.000
_cell.length_c   1.000
_cell.angle_alpha   90.00
_cell.angle_beta   90.00
_cell.angle_gamma   90.00
#
_symmetry.space_group_name_H-M   'P 1'
#
loop_
_entity.id
_entity.type
_entity.pdbx_description
1 polymer ?
#
loop_
_entity_poly.entity_id
_entity_poly.type
_entity_poly.pdbx_seq_one_letter_code
_entity_poly.pdbx_strand_id
1 'polypeptide(L)'
;MKNQNNKDYSELNNHIKDNFNNRFFQDMKGRIIDPVLLKDPAEIILFATQEERVDASASIISEIIYFRLNVTIIDKDRTFNGRGWCLSSVGAGGFSGGVYSDDLTMLYLKAHNFWFYEAFTLIVISFYDNNSNYLGKFKGNGISTVNGVGSSTGIFY
;
A
#
# COMPACT_ATOMS: atom_id res chain seq x y z
N MET A 1 -25.47 -23.84 21.77
CA MET A 1 -24.99 -22.73 22.62
C MET A 1 -25.01 -21.44 21.79
N LYS A 2 -25.67 -20.38 22.27
CA LYS A 2 -25.91 -19.13 21.53
C LYS A 2 -24.73 -18.16 21.61
N ASN A 3 -24.47 -17.49 20.47
CA ASN A 3 -23.95 -16.14 20.22
C ASN A 3 -23.22 -15.40 21.35
N GLN A 4 -21.95 -15.07 21.11
CA GLN A 4 -21.32 -13.84 21.58
C GLN A 4 -20.35 -13.29 20.52
N ASN A 5 -20.28 -11.96 20.43
CA ASN A 5 -19.38 -11.12 19.62
C ASN A 5 -19.95 -10.56 18.30
N ASN A 6 -21.10 -9.90 18.37
CA ASN A 6 -21.35 -8.77 17.47
C ASN A 6 -21.01 -7.50 18.27
N LYS A 7 -19.76 -7.03 18.19
CA LYS A 7 -19.38 -5.75 18.81
C LYS A 7 -20.03 -4.66 17.98
N ASP A 8 -20.90 -3.88 18.62
CA ASP A 8 -21.53 -2.73 18.01
C ASP A 8 -20.48 -1.62 17.84
N TYR A 9 -20.00 -1.45 16.61
CA TYR A 9 -19.02 -0.42 16.25
C TYR A 9 -19.67 0.91 15.84
N SER A 10 -20.99 1.04 15.97
CA SER A 10 -21.71 2.25 15.54
C SER A 10 -21.20 3.51 16.24
N GLU A 11 -20.99 3.46 17.55
CA GLU A 11 -20.46 4.58 18.34
C GLU A 11 -19.03 4.97 17.93
N LEU A 12 -18.15 3.98 17.71
CA LEU A 12 -16.78 4.23 17.27
C LEU A 12 -16.76 4.85 15.87
N ASN A 13 -17.58 4.34 14.97
CA ASN A 13 -17.71 4.86 13.61
C ASN A 13 -18.25 6.29 13.61
N ASN A 14 -19.22 6.60 14.47
CA ASN A 14 -19.75 7.95 14.62
C ASN A 14 -18.68 8.89 15.19
N HIS A 15 -17.92 8.45 16.20
CA HIS A 15 -16.85 9.26 16.78
C HIS A 15 -15.72 9.56 15.79
N ILE A 16 -15.34 8.59 14.94
CA ILE A 16 -14.36 8.78 13.87
C ILE A 16 -14.86 9.80 12.85
N LYS A 17 -16.13 9.67 12.41
CA LYS A 17 -16.76 10.62 11.49
C LYS A 17 -16.77 12.04 12.03
N ASP A 18 -17.15 12.21 13.30
CA ASP A 18 -17.22 13.52 13.93
C ASP A 18 -15.84 14.18 14.08
N ASN A 19 -14.82 13.40 14.46
CA ASN A 19 -13.45 13.90 14.59
C ASN A 19 -12.87 14.31 13.23
N PHE A 20 -13.12 13.51 12.19
CA PHE A 20 -12.67 13.81 10.83
C PHE A 20 -13.33 15.09 10.29
N ASN A 21 -14.65 15.22 10.45
CA ASN A 21 -15.38 16.40 10.03
C ASN A 21 -14.88 17.66 10.76
N ASN A 22 -14.72 17.60 12.07
CA ASN A 22 -14.24 18.74 12.87
C ASN A 22 -12.84 19.20 12.46
N ARG A 23 -11.91 18.26 12.19
CA ARG A 23 -10.57 18.60 11.69
C ARG A 23 -10.61 19.19 10.30
N PHE A 24 -11.39 18.58 9.40
CA PHE A 24 -11.56 19.08 8.04
C PHE A 24 -12.05 20.55 8.04
N PHE A 25 -13.09 20.87 8.81
CA PHE A 25 -13.63 22.23 8.89
C PHE A 25 -12.65 23.22 9.56
N GLN A 26 -11.83 22.78 10.52
CA GLN A 26 -10.76 23.60 11.11
C GLN A 26 -9.68 23.95 10.07
N ASP A 27 -9.18 22.94 9.35
CA ASP A 27 -8.07 23.10 8.40
C ASP A 27 -8.48 23.89 7.13
N MET A 28 -9.77 23.85 6.81
CA MET A 28 -10.38 24.54 5.67
C MET A 28 -10.87 25.96 5.99
N LYS A 29 -10.82 26.38 7.26
CA LYS A 29 -11.23 27.73 7.68
C LYS A 29 -10.39 28.81 7.01
N GLY A 30 -11.02 29.67 6.21
CA GLY A 30 -10.35 30.77 5.49
C GLY A 30 -9.72 30.38 4.14
N ARG A 31 -9.88 29.13 3.68
CA ARG A 31 -9.52 28.74 2.32
C ARG A 31 -10.71 28.96 1.39
N ILE A 32 -10.45 29.40 0.15
CA ILE A 32 -11.48 29.45 -0.90
C ILE A 32 -11.63 28.03 -1.42
N ILE A 33 -12.76 27.41 -1.08
CA ILE A 33 -13.10 26.04 -1.46
C ILE A 33 -14.08 26.17 -2.61
N ASP A 34 -13.82 25.45 -3.71
CA ASP A 34 -14.78 25.33 -4.81
C ASP A 34 -16.12 24.82 -4.23
N PRO A 35 -17.26 25.49 -4.49
CA PRO A 35 -18.57 25.07 -4.00
C PRO A 35 -18.92 23.60 -4.30
N VAL A 36 -18.32 23.02 -5.34
CA VAL A 36 -18.44 21.59 -5.68
C VAL A 36 -17.86 20.69 -4.58
N LEU A 37 -16.76 21.09 -3.93
CA LEU A 37 -16.12 20.33 -2.84
C LEU A 37 -16.86 20.44 -1.51
N LEU A 38 -17.83 21.34 -1.37
CA LEU A 38 -18.63 21.51 -0.13
C LEU A 38 -19.80 20.54 -0.04
N LYS A 39 -20.20 19.92 -1.16
CA LYS A 39 -21.21 18.88 -1.20
C LYS A 39 -20.49 17.54 -1.10
N ASP A 40 -20.57 16.91 0.06
CA ASP A 40 -19.93 15.61 0.36
C ASP A 40 -18.38 15.62 0.22
N PRO A 41 -17.66 16.56 0.90
CA PRO A 41 -16.21 16.71 0.82
C PRO A 41 -15.44 15.42 1.11
N ALA A 42 -15.91 14.63 2.07
CA ALA A 42 -15.29 13.36 2.43
C ALA A 42 -15.42 12.32 1.31
N GLU A 43 -16.52 12.33 0.56
CA GLU A 43 -16.77 11.41 -0.55
C GLU A 43 -15.97 11.82 -1.80
N ILE A 44 -15.89 13.13 -2.08
CA ILE A 44 -15.04 13.64 -3.16
C ILE A 44 -13.57 13.42 -2.86
N ILE A 45 -13.13 13.64 -1.61
CA ILE A 45 -11.75 13.31 -1.20
C ILE A 45 -11.54 11.80 -1.29
N LEU A 46 -12.49 10.98 -0.86
CA LEU A 46 -12.40 9.51 -0.97
C LEU A 46 -12.24 9.06 -2.43
N PHE A 47 -13.03 9.60 -3.35
CA PHE A 47 -12.94 9.27 -4.78
C PHE A 47 -11.68 9.84 -5.44
N ALA A 48 -11.28 11.07 -5.09
CA ALA A 48 -10.07 11.70 -5.63
C ALA A 48 -8.77 11.12 -5.05
N THR A 49 -8.84 10.37 -3.95
CA THR A 49 -7.71 9.69 -3.31
C THR A 49 -7.79 8.16 -3.42
N GLN A 50 -8.82 7.64 -4.11
CA GLN A 50 -8.98 6.21 -4.33
C GLN A 50 -8.00 5.75 -5.42
N GLU A 51 -6.79 5.39 -4.99
CA GLU A 51 -5.91 4.53 -5.79
C GLU A 51 -6.68 3.22 -6.08
N GLU A 52 -6.68 2.76 -7.33
CA GLU A 52 -7.20 1.45 -7.69
C GLU A 52 -6.43 0.40 -6.86
N ARG A 53 -7.18 -0.47 -6.17
CA ARG A 53 -6.62 -1.50 -5.32
C ARG A 53 -6.93 -2.87 -5.88
N VAL A 54 -5.88 -3.69 -6.01
CA VAL A 54 -6.01 -5.14 -6.22
C VAL A 54 -5.38 -5.90 -5.08
N ASP A 55 -6.01 -7.00 -4.68
CA ASP A 55 -5.45 -7.87 -3.65
C ASP A 55 -4.20 -8.58 -4.18
N ALA A 56 -3.19 -8.69 -3.32
CA ALA A 56 -1.89 -9.23 -3.68
C ALA A 56 -1.20 -9.87 -2.47
N SER A 57 -0.24 -10.73 -2.74
CA SER A 57 0.69 -11.26 -1.75
C SER A 57 2.11 -10.87 -2.11
N ALA A 58 2.99 -10.81 -1.11
CA ALA A 58 4.41 -10.61 -1.33
C ALA A 58 5.24 -11.64 -0.58
N SER A 59 6.39 -11.99 -1.13
CA SER A 59 7.39 -12.83 -0.48
C SER A 59 8.77 -12.24 -0.64
N ILE A 60 9.58 -12.29 0.41
CA ILE A 60 10.97 -11.85 0.37
C ILE A 60 11.88 -12.93 0.92
N ILE A 61 13.06 -13.06 0.33
CA ILE A 61 14.19 -13.84 0.86
C ILE A 61 15.38 -12.89 0.88
N SER A 62 16.05 -12.76 2.02
CA SER A 62 17.23 -11.94 2.21
C SER A 62 18.43 -12.75 2.71
N GLU A 63 19.57 -12.49 2.09
CA GLU A 63 20.91 -12.96 2.42
C GLU A 63 21.77 -11.80 2.94
N ILE A 64 21.16 -10.89 3.73
CA ILE A 64 21.74 -9.67 4.32
C ILE A 64 21.97 -8.55 3.32
N ILE A 65 22.86 -8.80 2.35
CA ILE A 65 23.26 -7.83 1.32
C ILE A 65 22.52 -8.04 0.01
N TYR A 66 21.98 -9.23 -0.22
CA TYR A 66 21.23 -9.57 -1.42
C TYR A 66 19.83 -10.05 -1.07
N PHE A 67 18.85 -9.73 -1.90
CA PHE A 67 17.49 -10.20 -1.69
C PHE A 67 16.79 -10.58 -3.00
N ARG A 68 15.73 -11.38 -2.86
CA ARG A 68 14.73 -11.67 -3.89
C ARG A 68 13.37 -11.32 -3.33
N LEU A 69 12.58 -10.60 -4.11
CA LEU A 69 11.26 -10.15 -3.73
C LEU A 69 10.27 -10.44 -4.85
N ASN A 70 9.12 -11.00 -4.48
CA ASN A 70 8.00 -11.19 -5.39
C ASN A 70 6.77 -10.48 -4.87
N VAL A 71 5.98 -9.88 -5.77
CA VAL A 71 4.60 -9.42 -5.49
C VAL A 71 3.67 -10.08 -6.49
N THR A 72 2.75 -10.91 -6.03
CA THR A 72 1.80 -11.64 -6.88
C THR A 72 0.42 -11.05 -6.74
N ILE A 73 -0.18 -10.65 -7.85
CA ILE A 73 -1.56 -10.16 -7.89
C ILE A 73 -2.50 -11.37 -7.80
N ILE A 74 -3.41 -11.35 -6.84
CA ILE A 74 -4.38 -12.42 -6.64
C ILE A 74 -5.35 -12.41 -7.83
N ASP A 75 -5.69 -13.60 -8.33
CA ASP A 75 -6.62 -13.84 -9.45
C ASP A 75 -6.22 -13.25 -10.82
N LYS A 76 -5.00 -12.71 -10.99
CA LYS A 76 -4.55 -12.08 -12.26
C LYS A 76 -3.30 -12.69 -12.90
N ASP A 77 -2.85 -13.87 -12.44
CA ASP A 77 -1.66 -14.61 -12.91
C ASP A 77 -0.48 -13.68 -13.28
N ARG A 78 -0.21 -12.71 -12.41
CA ARG A 78 0.75 -11.64 -12.63
C ARG A 78 1.64 -11.49 -11.41
N THR A 79 2.94 -11.51 -11.65
CA THR A 79 3.93 -11.41 -10.56
C THR A 79 5.01 -10.40 -10.92
N PHE A 80 5.24 -9.45 -10.01
CA PHE A 80 6.47 -8.67 -10.00
C PHE A 80 7.60 -9.50 -9.43
N ASN A 81 8.71 -9.61 -10.15
CA ASN A 81 9.94 -10.22 -9.64
C ASN A 81 11.05 -9.18 -9.59
N GLY A 82 11.55 -8.91 -8.38
CA GLY A 82 12.65 -8.01 -8.10
C GLY A 82 13.78 -8.73 -7.38
N ARG A 83 15.02 -8.31 -7.65
CA ARG A 83 16.20 -8.83 -6.95
C ARG A 83 17.30 -7.79 -6.95
N GLY A 84 18.11 -7.77 -5.90
CA GLY A 84 19.24 -6.85 -5.85
C GLY A 84 19.82 -6.68 -4.46
N TRP A 85 20.33 -5.49 -4.19
CA TRP A 85 21.04 -5.20 -2.96
C TRP A 85 20.13 -4.61 -1.89
N CYS A 86 20.33 -5.04 -0.66
CA CYS A 86 19.62 -4.52 0.51
C CYS A 86 20.56 -4.35 1.70
N LEU A 87 20.08 -3.66 2.72
CA LEU A 87 20.64 -3.69 4.06
C LEU A 87 19.54 -4.23 4.97
N SER A 88 19.59 -5.54 5.22
CA SER A 88 18.57 -6.21 6.03
C SER A 88 19.13 -7.40 6.82
N SER A 89 18.30 -7.98 7.70
CA SER A 89 18.60 -9.27 8.34
C SER A 89 18.46 -10.43 7.36
N VAL A 90 19.16 -11.53 7.65
CA VAL A 90 18.99 -12.79 6.92
C VAL A 90 17.61 -13.41 7.21
N GLY A 91 17.00 -14.00 6.18
CA GLY A 91 15.83 -14.86 6.35
C GLY A 91 14.78 -14.71 5.26
N ALA A 92 13.53 -14.98 5.60
CA ALA A 92 12.42 -14.95 4.65
C ALA A 92 11.14 -14.41 5.28
N GLY A 93 10.25 -13.90 4.43
CA GLY A 93 8.97 -13.35 4.84
C GLY A 93 7.87 -13.56 3.81
N GLY A 94 6.63 -13.65 4.30
CA GLY A 94 5.43 -13.76 3.50
C GLY A 94 4.36 -12.78 4.00
N PHE A 95 3.73 -12.07 3.06
CA PHE A 95 2.81 -10.97 3.35
C PHE A 95 1.55 -11.07 2.49
N SER A 96 0.42 -10.67 3.08
CA SER A 96 -0.84 -10.48 2.39
C SER A 96 -1.22 -9.00 2.44
N GLY A 97 -1.76 -8.47 1.34
CA GLY A 97 -2.06 -7.05 1.25
C GLY A 97 -2.69 -6.67 -0.08
N GLY A 98 -2.34 -5.49 -0.57
CA GLY A 98 -2.81 -5.01 -1.86
C GLY A 98 -1.78 -4.15 -2.58
N VAL A 99 -1.92 -4.11 -3.91
CA VAL A 99 -1.25 -3.12 -4.77
C VAL A 99 -2.22 -1.98 -5.01
N TYR A 100 -1.73 -0.76 -4.83
CA TYR A 100 -2.46 0.49 -4.96
C TYR A 100 -1.78 1.34 -6.04
N SER A 101 -2.55 1.82 -7.01
CA SER A 101 -2.07 2.68 -8.10
C SER A 101 -3.21 3.49 -8.71
N ASP A 102 -2.92 4.68 -9.23
CA ASP A 102 -3.87 5.44 -10.04
C ASP A 102 -4.07 4.83 -11.44
N ASP A 103 -3.11 4.04 -11.91
CA ASP A 103 -3.16 3.35 -13.21
C ASP A 103 -2.41 2.00 -13.11
N LEU A 104 -3.15 0.94 -12.79
CA LEU A 104 -2.58 -0.41 -12.70
C LEU A 104 -1.98 -0.89 -14.03
N THR A 105 -2.49 -0.43 -15.17
CA THR A 105 -1.95 -0.82 -16.47
C THR A 105 -0.55 -0.26 -16.66
N MET A 106 -0.36 1.03 -16.36
CA MET A 106 0.96 1.64 -16.39
C MET A 106 1.90 1.04 -15.35
N LEU A 107 1.41 0.74 -14.15
CA LEU A 107 2.21 0.05 -13.14
C LEU A 107 2.73 -1.29 -13.67
N TYR A 108 1.87 -2.13 -14.26
CA TYR A 108 2.30 -3.43 -14.79
C TYR A 108 3.26 -3.31 -15.97
N LEU A 109 3.12 -2.29 -16.82
CA LEU A 109 3.97 -2.12 -18.00
C LEU A 109 5.30 -1.42 -17.71
N LYS A 110 5.35 -0.53 -16.71
CA LYS A 110 6.46 0.40 -16.52
C LYS A 110 7.18 0.28 -15.19
N ALA A 111 6.69 -0.49 -14.22
CA ALA A 111 7.41 -0.70 -12.97
C ALA A 111 8.71 -1.47 -13.24
N HIS A 112 9.82 -0.73 -13.27
CA HIS A 112 11.16 -1.26 -13.52
C HIS A 112 12.08 -1.08 -12.32
N ASN A 113 11.83 -0.07 -11.49
CA ASN A 113 12.57 0.23 -10.28
C ASN A 113 11.65 0.12 -9.07
N PHE A 114 12.18 -0.30 -7.93
CA PHE A 114 11.41 -0.36 -6.71
C PHE A 114 12.27 -0.12 -5.48
N TRP A 115 11.61 0.34 -4.42
CA TRP A 115 12.13 0.37 -3.06
C TRP A 115 11.24 -0.46 -2.17
N PHE A 116 11.82 -1.20 -1.24
CA PHE A 116 11.06 -1.81 -0.16
C PHE A 116 11.57 -1.32 1.20
N TYR A 117 10.64 -1.23 2.13
CA TYR A 117 10.90 -1.09 3.55
C TYR A 117 10.09 -2.15 4.28
N GLU A 118 10.77 -2.88 5.14
CA GLU A 118 10.18 -3.94 5.94
C GLU A 118 10.54 -3.72 7.41
N ALA A 119 9.52 -3.72 8.25
CA ALA A 119 9.67 -3.63 9.69
C ALA A 119 8.65 -4.52 10.39
N PHE A 120 9.16 -5.50 11.13
CA PHE A 120 8.39 -6.49 11.87
C PHE A 120 7.40 -7.23 10.95
N THR A 121 6.11 -6.92 11.09
CA THR A 121 5.03 -7.56 10.34
C THR A 121 4.59 -6.76 9.13
N LEU A 122 5.12 -5.55 8.92
CA LEU A 122 4.72 -4.65 7.84
C LEU A 122 5.77 -4.65 6.73
N ILE A 123 5.30 -4.70 5.47
CA ILE A 123 6.12 -4.40 4.31
C ILE A 123 5.42 -3.36 3.42
N VAL A 124 6.22 -2.44 2.89
CA VAL A 124 5.82 -1.49 1.86
C VAL A 124 6.80 -1.59 0.71
N ILE A 125 6.28 -1.66 -0.52
CA ILE A 125 7.09 -1.74 -1.74
C ILE A 125 6.56 -0.67 -2.69
N SER A 126 7.38 0.33 -3.01
CA SER A 126 7.03 1.42 -3.92
C SER A 126 7.62 1.14 -5.31
N PHE A 127 6.82 1.28 -6.35
CA PHE A 127 7.18 1.01 -7.74
C PHE A 127 7.38 2.29 -8.54
N TYR A 128 8.39 2.30 -9.40
CA TYR A 128 8.78 3.45 -10.20
C TYR A 128 9.13 3.04 -11.62
N ASP A 129 8.94 3.96 -12.56
CA ASP A 129 9.46 3.80 -13.93
C ASP A 129 10.97 4.10 -14.02
N ASN A 130 11.54 3.99 -15.24
CA ASN A 130 12.96 4.28 -15.50
C ASN A 130 13.33 5.76 -15.32
N ASN A 131 12.34 6.65 -15.34
CA ASN A 131 12.52 8.09 -15.10
C ASN A 131 12.28 8.44 -13.63
N SER A 132 12.16 7.45 -12.74
CA SER A 132 11.85 7.61 -11.31
C SER A 132 10.48 8.24 -11.02
N ASN A 133 9.53 8.17 -11.96
CA ASN A 133 8.15 8.53 -11.68
C ASN A 133 7.48 7.42 -10.86
N TYR A 134 6.78 7.80 -9.80
CA TYR A 134 6.04 6.87 -8.94
C TYR A 134 4.84 6.30 -9.71
N LEU A 135 4.66 4.99 -9.65
CA LEU A 135 3.57 4.27 -10.33
C LEU A 135 2.57 3.65 -9.35
N GLY A 136 2.95 3.46 -8.09
CA GLY A 136 2.09 2.83 -7.09
C GLY A 136 2.89 2.09 -6.04
N LYS A 137 2.19 1.37 -5.16
CA LYS A 137 2.79 0.65 -4.05
C LYS A 137 2.07 -0.64 -3.71
N PHE A 138 2.82 -1.64 -3.25
CA PHE A 138 2.28 -2.71 -2.44
C PHE A 138 2.36 -2.33 -0.96
N LYS A 139 1.29 -2.62 -0.21
CA LYS A 139 1.29 -2.56 1.26
C LYS A 139 0.65 -3.82 1.80
N GLY A 140 1.35 -4.51 2.69
CA GLY A 140 0.87 -5.76 3.26
C GLY A 140 1.38 -5.99 4.67
N ASN A 141 0.71 -6.90 5.37
CA ASN A 141 1.14 -7.39 6.67
C ASN A 141 1.39 -8.90 6.60
N GLY A 142 2.26 -9.41 7.45
CA GLY A 142 2.74 -10.78 7.34
C GLY A 142 3.62 -11.23 8.49
N ILE A 143 4.25 -12.38 8.27
CA ILE A 143 5.24 -12.96 9.17
C ILE A 143 6.56 -12.95 8.41
N SER A 144 7.60 -12.39 9.04
CA SER A 144 8.92 -12.32 8.48
C SER A 144 10.00 -12.28 9.54
N THR A 145 11.18 -12.79 9.17
CA THR A 145 12.42 -12.61 9.93
C THR A 145 13.32 -11.54 9.30
N VAL A 146 12.94 -11.02 8.14
CA VAL A 146 13.65 -9.94 7.45
C VAL A 146 13.22 -8.59 8.07
N ASN A 147 14.18 -7.69 8.24
CA ASN A 147 13.94 -6.31 8.65
C ASN A 147 14.98 -5.46 7.94
N GLY A 148 14.55 -4.41 7.25
CA GLY A 148 15.48 -3.55 6.55
C GLY A 148 14.89 -2.84 5.35
N VAL A 149 15.80 -2.36 4.51
CA VAL A 149 15.49 -1.61 3.30
C VAL A 149 16.31 -2.13 2.14
N GLY A 150 15.76 -2.01 0.95
CA GLY A 150 16.49 -2.26 -0.28
C GLY A 150 15.83 -1.61 -1.46
N SER A 151 16.59 -1.52 -2.54
CA SER A 151 16.07 -1.04 -3.82
C SER A 151 16.73 -1.82 -4.93
N SER A 152 15.98 -2.08 -5.98
CA SER A 152 16.58 -2.60 -7.20
C SER A 152 15.64 -2.48 -8.39
N THR A 153 15.96 -3.25 -9.42
CA THR A 153 15.13 -3.42 -10.60
C THR A 153 14.30 -4.70 -10.54
N GLY A 154 13.18 -4.70 -11.24
CA GLY A 154 12.30 -5.84 -11.39
C GLY A 154 11.31 -5.59 -12.51
N ILE A 155 10.48 -6.59 -12.82
CA ILE A 155 9.42 -6.47 -13.84
C ILE A 155 8.20 -7.26 -13.41
N PHE A 156 7.02 -6.81 -13.85
CA PHE A 156 5.84 -7.66 -13.88
C PHE A 156 5.87 -8.53 -15.14
N TYR A 157 5.57 -9.81 -14.99
CA TYR A 157 5.25 -10.72 -16.09
C TYR A 157 3.85 -11.29 -15.88
#